data_AF-A0A7S1CT84-F1
#
_entry.id   AF-A0A7S1CT84-F1
#
_cell.length_a   1.000
_cell.length_b   1.000
_cell.length_c   1.000
_cell.angle_alpha   90.00
_cell.angle_beta   90.00
_cell.angle_gamma   90.00
#
_symmetry.space_group_name_H-M   'P 1'
#
loop_
_entity.id
_entity.type
_entity.pdbx_description
1 polymer ?
#
loop_
_entity_poly.entity_id
_entity_poly.type
_entity_poly.pdbx_seq_one_letter_code
_entity_poly.pdbx_strand_id
1 'polypeptide(L)'
;ISQSSLAMPQAYYLKNDSETSSIQDKYVGFIESISTLVGQNWDAESIFQLEKSLAEIQLTPVEIPKAQLEAKETTLDALQALAPSVPVTAYLKNSGFNVTN
;
A
#
# COMPACT_ATOMS: atom_id res chain seq x y z
N ILE A 1 -4.42 -1.10 -12.83
CA ILE A 1 -3.76 -1.29 -11.51
C ILE A 1 -3.28 0.07 -11.05
N SER A 2 -3.52 0.43 -9.79
CA SER A 2 -3.10 1.71 -9.20
C SER A 2 -2.61 1.48 -7.77
N GLN A 3 -1.99 2.51 -7.16
CA GLN A 3 -1.75 2.51 -5.72
C GLN A 3 -3.07 2.33 -4.95
N SER A 4 -3.01 1.59 -3.84
CA SER A 4 -4.13 1.41 -2.91
C SER A 4 -4.12 2.50 -1.84
N SER A 5 -5.22 2.68 -1.13
CA SER A 5 -5.27 3.53 0.07
C SER A 5 -4.36 2.97 1.18
N LEU A 6 -3.80 3.89 1.97
CA LEU A 6 -3.17 3.60 3.26
C LEU A 6 -4.19 3.85 4.38
N ALA A 7 -3.96 3.26 5.55
CA ALA A 7 -4.87 3.40 6.69
C ALA A 7 -4.92 4.83 7.25
N MET A 8 -3.81 5.57 7.13
CA MET A 8 -3.74 7.00 7.44
C MET A 8 -3.43 7.84 6.19
N PRO A 9 -3.68 9.15 6.22
CA PRO A 9 -3.13 10.07 5.23
C PRO A 9 -1.60 9.93 5.07
N GLN A 10 -1.11 9.90 3.81
CA GLN A 10 0.31 9.74 3.47
C GLN A 10 1.24 10.66 4.30
N ALA A 11 0.82 11.91 4.51
CA ALA A 11 1.58 12.90 5.26
C ALA A 11 1.88 12.47 6.72
N TYR A 12 1.03 11.67 7.35
CA TYR A 12 1.24 11.19 8.71
C TYR A 12 2.28 10.09 8.81
N TYR A 13 2.67 9.44 7.70
CA TYR A 13 3.80 8.50 7.70
C TYR A 13 5.15 9.19 7.48
N LEU A 14 5.15 10.32 6.76
CA LEU A 14 6.37 10.93 6.22
C LEU A 14 6.89 12.13 7.02
N LYS A 15 6.05 12.80 7.81
CA LYS A 15 6.48 13.92 8.65
C LYS A 15 7.08 13.42 9.97
N ASN A 16 8.04 14.19 10.48
CA ASN A 16 8.75 13.91 11.73
C ASN A 16 8.59 15.05 12.76
N ASP A 17 7.47 15.78 12.71
CA ASP A 17 7.11 16.75 13.74
C ASP A 17 6.46 16.05 14.94
N SER A 18 6.46 16.71 16.11
CA SER A 18 6.01 16.11 17.37
C SER A 18 4.54 15.69 17.36
N GLU A 19 3.68 16.39 16.63
CA GLU A 19 2.27 16.02 16.48
C GLU A 19 2.16 14.73 15.66
N THR A 20 2.85 14.68 14.52
CA THR A 20 2.85 13.51 13.65
C THR A 20 3.45 12.29 14.34
N SER A 21 4.58 12.42 15.06
CA SER A 21 5.15 11.32 15.84
C SER A 21 4.14 10.75 16.84
N SER A 22 3.39 11.61 17.54
CA SER A 22 2.33 11.16 18.46
C SER A 22 1.21 10.41 17.76
N ILE A 23 0.87 10.79 16.52
CA ILE A 23 -0.13 10.08 15.70
C ILE A 23 0.40 8.71 15.28
N GLN A 24 1.66 8.63 14.85
CA GLN A 24 2.32 7.37 14.47
C GLN A 24 2.32 6.39 15.64
N ASP A 25 2.74 6.83 16.84
CA ASP A 25 2.76 6.00 18.05
C ASP A 25 1.36 5.48 18.40
N LYS A 26 0.33 6.33 18.29
CA LYS A 26 -1.07 5.93 18.55
C LYS A 26 -1.59 4.93 17.52
N TYR A 27 -1.16 5.05 16.27
CA TYR A 27 -1.55 4.10 15.23
C TYR A 27 -0.93 2.72 15.45
N VAL A 28 0.34 2.66 15.86
CA VAL A 28 0.98 1.40 16.30
C VAL A 28 0.20 0.78 17.46
N GLY A 29 -0.09 1.57 18.52
CA GLY A 29 -0.88 1.09 19.66
C GLY A 29 -2.31 0.67 19.30
N PHE A 30 -2.92 1.28 18.27
CA PHE A 30 -4.20 0.83 17.72
C PHE A 30 -4.09 -0.55 17.08
N ILE A 31 -3.05 -0.81 16.27
CA ILE A 31 -2.81 -2.13 15.66
C ILE A 31 -2.62 -3.20 16.74
N GLU A 32 -1.85 -2.92 17.79
CA GLU A 32 -1.66 -3.82 18.93
C GLU A 32 -2.98 -4.15 19.64
N SER A 33 -3.82 -3.12 19.85
CA SER A 33 -5.12 -3.27 20.48
C SER A 33 -6.06 -4.15 19.65
N ILE A 34 -6.08 -3.96 18.33
CA ILE A 34 -6.86 -4.81 17.41
C ILE A 34 -6.31 -6.23 17.40
N SER A 35 -4.98 -6.39 17.33
CA SER A 35 -4.33 -7.69 17.35
C SER A 35 -4.74 -8.51 18.58
N THR A 36 -4.70 -7.88 19.75
CA THR A 36 -5.15 -8.46 21.02
C THR A 36 -6.62 -8.85 20.97
N LEU A 37 -7.48 -7.96 20.46
CA LEU A 37 -8.92 -8.18 20.39
C LEU A 37 -9.29 -9.39 19.54
N VAL A 38 -8.56 -9.64 18.45
CA VAL A 38 -8.80 -10.78 17.55
C VAL A 38 -8.01 -12.05 17.97
N GLY A 39 -7.34 -12.02 19.12
CA GLY A 39 -6.55 -13.15 19.63
C GLY A 39 -5.32 -13.48 18.76
N GLN A 40 -4.76 -12.48 18.09
CA GLN A 40 -3.56 -12.58 17.28
C GLN A 40 -2.38 -11.90 17.99
N ASN A 41 -1.17 -12.12 17.46
CA ASN A 41 0.03 -11.42 17.90
C ASN A 41 0.78 -10.88 16.67
N TRP A 42 0.35 -9.72 16.21
CA TRP A 42 0.95 -9.03 15.06
C TRP A 42 2.12 -8.16 15.52
N ASP A 43 3.15 -8.10 14.69
CA ASP A 43 4.22 -7.11 14.86
C ASP A 43 3.74 -5.76 14.32
N ALA A 44 3.13 -4.97 15.20
CA ALA A 44 2.53 -3.68 14.87
C ALA A 44 3.55 -2.68 14.31
N GLU A 45 4.78 -2.71 14.82
CA GLU A 45 5.86 -1.84 14.35
C GLU A 45 6.24 -2.21 12.91
N SER A 46 6.45 -3.51 12.64
CA SER A 46 6.77 -3.95 11.27
C SER A 46 5.64 -3.66 10.28
N ILE A 47 4.37 -3.74 10.69
CA ILE A 47 3.22 -3.35 9.86
C ILE A 47 3.27 -1.85 9.55
N PHE A 48 3.51 -1.02 10.57
CA PHE A 48 3.65 0.43 10.38
C PHE A 48 4.82 0.77 9.44
N GLN A 49 5.98 0.14 9.62
CA GLN A 49 7.14 0.37 8.73
C GLN A 49 6.87 -0.08 7.30
N LEU A 50 6.15 -1.19 7.09
CA LEU A 50 5.70 -1.59 5.75
C LEU A 50 4.81 -0.52 5.13
N GLU A 51 3.80 -0.03 5.85
CA GLU A 51 2.91 1.04 5.36
C GLU A 51 3.67 2.34 5.08
N LYS A 52 4.65 2.68 5.92
CA LYS A 52 5.52 3.84 5.71
C LYS A 52 6.34 3.70 4.43
N SER A 53 6.96 2.55 4.18
CA SER A 53 7.67 2.31 2.92
C SER A 53 6.74 2.37 1.70
N LEU A 54 5.48 1.94 1.84
CA LEU A 54 4.48 2.15 0.78
C LEU A 54 4.15 3.64 0.59
N ALA A 55 4.03 4.40 1.68
CA ALA A 55 3.78 5.84 1.63
C ALA A 55 4.91 6.60 0.91
N GLU A 56 6.15 6.18 1.07
CA GLU A 56 7.33 6.80 0.43
C GLU A 56 7.32 6.66 -1.10
N ILE A 57 6.70 5.61 -1.64
CA ILE A 57 6.64 5.35 -3.09
C ILE A 57 5.31 5.75 -3.74
N GLN A 58 4.29 6.11 -2.95
CA GLN A 58 3.00 6.53 -3.47
C GLN A 58 3.08 7.89 -4.15
N LEU A 59 2.42 8.00 -5.31
CA LEU A 59 2.23 9.30 -5.96
C LEU A 59 1.43 10.21 -5.04
N THR A 60 1.88 11.45 -4.93
CA THR A 60 1.18 12.50 -4.19
C THR A 60 -0.11 12.91 -4.91
N PRO A 61 -1.05 13.59 -4.22
CA PRO A 61 -2.28 14.10 -4.85
C PRO A 61 -2.04 15.00 -6.07
N VAL A 62 -0.88 15.66 -6.14
CA VAL A 62 -0.49 16.53 -7.27
C VAL A 62 0.02 15.70 -8.45
N GLU A 63 0.66 14.55 -8.20
CA GLU A 63 1.23 13.68 -9.24
C GLU A 63 0.19 12.74 -9.85
N ILE A 64 -0.83 12.33 -9.07
CA ILE A 64 -1.86 11.38 -9.52
C ILE A 64 -2.54 11.83 -10.83
N PRO A 65 -3.05 13.06 -10.99
CA PRO A 65 -3.72 13.47 -12.22
C PRO A 65 -2.79 13.38 -13.45
N LYS A 66 -1.51 13.73 -13.27
CA LYS A 66 -0.51 13.63 -14.35
C LYS A 66 -0.28 12.17 -14.73
N ALA A 67 -0.06 11.29 -13.75
CA ALA A 67 0.14 9.87 -13.99
C ALA A 67 -1.07 9.20 -14.66
N GLN A 68 -2.29 9.66 -14.34
CA GLN A 68 -3.52 9.18 -14.99
C GLN A 68 -3.59 9.60 -16.47
N LEU A 69 -3.18 10.81 -16.81
CA LEU A 69 -3.12 11.28 -18.21
C LEU A 69 -2.05 10.56 -19.02
N GLU A 70 -0.95 10.17 -18.38
CA GLU A 70 0.17 9.46 -19.01
C GLU A 70 -0.01 7.93 -19.01
N ALA A 71 -1.06 7.41 -18.36
CA ALA A 71 -1.30 5.99 -18.24
C ALA A 71 -1.52 5.35 -19.62
N LYS A 72 -0.76 4.28 -19.88
CA LYS A 72 -0.85 3.52 -21.13
C LYS A 72 -1.45 2.15 -20.84
N GLU A 73 -2.28 1.68 -21.77
CA GLU A 73 -2.65 0.27 -21.81
C GLU A 73 -1.38 -0.58 -21.93
N THR A 74 -1.36 -1.71 -21.23
CA THR A 74 -0.24 -2.64 -21.22
C THR A 74 -0.77 -4.07 -21.31
N THR A 75 0.09 -5.00 -21.72
CA THR A 75 -0.25 -6.42 -21.75
C THR A 75 0.00 -7.06 -20.38
N LEU A 76 -0.62 -8.22 -20.15
CA LEU A 76 -0.37 -9.00 -18.93
C LEU A 76 1.11 -9.39 -18.81
N ASP A 77 1.76 -9.80 -19.91
CA ASP A 77 3.17 -10.17 -19.91
C ASP A 77 4.07 -8.99 -19.58
N ALA A 78 3.79 -7.80 -20.15
CA ALA A 78 4.54 -6.60 -19.85
C ALA A 78 4.37 -6.18 -18.38
N LEU A 79 3.18 -6.35 -17.83
CA LEU A 79 2.90 -6.08 -16.43
C LEU A 79 3.62 -7.08 -15.49
N GLN A 80 3.63 -8.37 -15.84
CA GLN A 80 4.36 -9.41 -15.10
C GLN A 80 5.88 -9.20 -15.18
N ALA A 81 6.40 -8.72 -16.31
CA ALA A 81 7.81 -8.36 -16.47
C ALA A 81 8.21 -7.14 -15.63
N LEU A 82 7.29 -6.19 -15.41
CA LEU A 82 7.52 -5.01 -14.57
C LEU A 82 7.65 -5.35 -13.08
N ALA A 83 6.90 -6.35 -12.61
CA ALA A 83 6.91 -6.79 -11.21
C ALA A 83 7.03 -8.32 -11.12
N PRO A 84 8.21 -8.89 -11.43
CA PRO A 84 8.40 -10.34 -11.58
C PRO A 84 8.18 -11.14 -10.29
N SER A 85 8.30 -10.49 -9.13
CA SER A 85 8.04 -11.11 -7.82
C SER A 85 6.54 -11.19 -7.47
N VAL A 86 5.70 -10.43 -8.15
CA VAL A 86 4.25 -10.42 -7.91
C VAL A 86 3.60 -11.42 -8.88
N PRO A 87 2.80 -12.39 -8.42
CA PRO A 87 2.14 -13.34 -9.29
C PRO A 87 0.91 -12.69 -9.95
N VAL A 88 1.12 -11.76 -10.88
CA VAL A 88 0.09 -10.89 -11.47
C VAL A 88 -1.04 -11.70 -12.11
N THR A 89 -0.72 -12.72 -12.90
CA THR A 89 -1.72 -13.58 -13.55
C THR A 89 -2.59 -14.31 -12.54
N ALA A 90 -1.98 -14.88 -11.49
CA ALA A 90 -2.72 -15.56 -10.44
C ALA A 90 -3.59 -14.59 -9.64
N TYR A 91 -3.07 -13.39 -9.34
CA TYR A 91 -3.82 -12.32 -8.69
C TYR A 91 -5.06 -11.94 -9.50
N LEU A 92 -4.91 -11.60 -10.78
CA LEU A 92 -6.04 -11.19 -11.64
C LEU A 92 -7.07 -12.32 -11.81
N LYS A 93 -6.61 -13.57 -11.99
CA LYS A 93 -7.50 -14.73 -12.09
C LYS A 93 -8.32 -14.92 -10.81
N ASN A 94 -7.70 -14.81 -9.64
CA ASN A 94 -8.37 -14.94 -8.35
C ASN A 94 -9.29 -13.75 -8.05
N SER A 95 -9.03 -12.58 -8.63
CA SER A 95 -9.91 -11.40 -8.58
C SER A 95 -11.11 -11.48 -9.53
N GLY A 96 -11.28 -12.59 -10.27
CA GLY A 96 -12.43 -12.82 -11.15
C GLY A 96 -12.26 -12.30 -12.58
N PHE A 97 -11.07 -11.86 -12.97
CA PHE A 97 -10.79 -11.54 -14.37
C PHE A 97 -10.61 -12.82 -15.19
N ASN A 98 -11.18 -12.83 -16.40
CA ASN A 98 -10.95 -13.92 -17.33
C ASN A 98 -9.60 -13.71 -18.02
N VAL A 99 -8.57 -14.36 -17.47
CA VAL A 99 -7.19 -14.27 -17.97
C VAL A 99 -6.94 -15.50 -18.85
N THR A 100 -7.09 -15.34 -20.16
CA THR A 100 -6.68 -16.36 -21.13
C THR A 100 -5.18 -16.20 -21.38
N ASN A 101 -4.42 -17.27 -21.10
CA ASN A 101 -3.03 -17.41 -21.52
C ASN A 101 -2.91 -17.39 -23.04
#